data_AF-A0A7W8GDD2-F1
#
_entry.id   AF-A0A7W8GDD2-F1
#
_cell.length_a   1.000
_cell.length_b   1.000
_cell.length_c   1.000
_cell.angle_alpha   90.00
_cell.angle_beta   90.00
_cell.angle_gamma   90.00
#
_symmetry.space_group_name_H-M   'P 1'
#
loop_
_entity.id
_entity.type
_entity.pdbx_description
1 polymer ?
#
loop_
_entity_poly.entity_id
_entity_poly.type
_entity_poly.pdbx_seq_one_letter_code
_entity_poly.pdbx_strand_id
1 'polypeptide(L)'
;MNLPEIAWGGGWRDLVTPGLVRSLHRLEAQGVVFAWAAAEADLEGAGHGAPRYVFSARREGALLASHDGSETPRQAISEVILGAMSACGAFAGQQPGAAPQGRSRLTETETR
;
A
#
# COMPACT_ATOMS: atom_id res chain seq x y z
N MET A 1 -20.64 -12.53 -6.77
CA MET A 1 -19.46 -12.39 -5.89
C MET A 1 -19.93 -11.68 -4.63
N ASN A 2 -19.66 -12.23 -3.43
CA ASN A 2 -20.16 -11.71 -2.17
C ASN A 2 -19.06 -10.90 -1.46
N LEU A 3 -19.06 -9.58 -1.64
CA LEU A 3 -18.04 -8.67 -1.10
C LEU A 3 -17.93 -8.70 0.44
N PRO A 4 -19.03 -8.77 1.23
CA PRO A 4 -18.93 -8.95 2.68
C PRO A 4 -18.17 -10.22 3.10
N GLU A 5 -18.39 -11.35 2.44
CA GLU A 5 -17.69 -12.60 2.76
C GLU A 5 -16.18 -12.51 2.44
N ILE A 6 -15.86 -11.86 1.32
CA ILE A 6 -14.48 -11.57 0.91
C ILE A 6 -13.78 -10.64 1.91
N ALA A 7 -14.51 -9.65 2.43
CA ALA A 7 -14.05 -8.66 3.38
C ALA A 7 -13.65 -9.29 4.72
N TRP A 8 -14.55 -10.09 5.29
CA TRP A 8 -14.41 -10.54 6.68
C TRP A 8 -13.77 -11.93 6.82
N GLY A 9 -13.82 -12.77 5.78
CA GLY A 9 -13.25 -14.12 5.79
C GLY A 9 -11.81 -14.21 5.27
N GLY A 10 -11.20 -13.10 4.84
CA GLY A 10 -9.89 -13.13 4.18
C GLY A 10 -9.93 -13.72 2.75
N GLY A 11 -11.12 -13.92 2.19
CA GLY A 11 -11.34 -14.47 0.84
C GLY A 11 -10.79 -13.59 -0.29
N TRP A 12 -10.39 -12.35 0.01
CA TRP A 12 -9.68 -11.49 -0.93
C TRP A 12 -8.34 -12.10 -1.39
N ARG A 13 -7.74 -13.01 -0.61
CA ARG A 13 -6.52 -13.73 -1.00
C ARG A 13 -6.70 -14.55 -2.27
N ASP A 14 -7.87 -15.16 -2.46
CA ASP A 14 -8.21 -15.94 -3.67
C ASP A 14 -8.39 -15.04 -4.91
N LEU A 15 -8.51 -13.72 -4.69
CA LEU A 15 -8.64 -12.72 -5.74
C LEU A 15 -7.29 -12.08 -6.13
N VAL A 16 -6.21 -12.41 -5.43
CA VAL A 16 -4.87 -11.91 -5.75
C VAL A 16 -4.43 -12.49 -7.09
N THR A 17 -4.02 -11.61 -8.00
CA THR A 17 -3.46 -12.02 -9.29
C THR A 17 -2.24 -12.93 -9.08
N PRO A 18 -2.13 -14.10 -9.76
CA PRO A 18 -1.04 -15.06 -9.53
C PRO A 18 0.37 -14.45 -9.57
N GLY A 19 0.61 -13.50 -10.48
CA GLY A 19 1.90 -12.80 -10.59
C GLY A 19 2.27 -11.91 -9.40
N LEU A 20 1.31 -11.57 -8.52
CA LEU A 20 1.51 -10.72 -7.35
C LEU A 20 1.62 -11.49 -6.03
N VAL A 21 1.34 -12.80 -6.01
CA VAL A 21 1.33 -13.62 -4.79
C VAL A 21 2.69 -13.59 -4.08
N ARG A 22 3.79 -13.69 -4.82
CA ARG A 22 5.15 -13.58 -4.23
C ARG A 22 5.41 -12.20 -3.63
N SER A 23 4.96 -11.14 -4.30
CA SER A 23 5.13 -9.76 -3.82
C SER A 23 4.30 -9.51 -2.56
N LEU A 24 3.08 -10.02 -2.51
CA LEU A 24 2.21 -9.98 -1.33
C LEU A 24 2.93 -10.57 -0.11
N HIS A 25 3.41 -11.82 -0.21
CA HIS A 25 4.12 -12.46 0.90
C HIS A 25 5.40 -11.74 1.33
N ARG A 26 6.13 -11.16 0.36
CA ARG A 26 7.31 -10.34 0.67
C ARG A 26 6.93 -9.08 1.46
N LEU A 27 5.83 -8.41 1.10
CA LEU A 27 5.35 -7.23 1.82
C LEU A 27 4.85 -7.59 3.23
N GLU A 28 4.12 -8.69 3.36
CA GLU A 28 3.69 -9.22 4.67
C GLU A 28 4.88 -9.51 5.59
N ALA A 29 5.94 -10.13 5.06
CA ALA A 29 7.18 -10.39 5.81
C ALA A 29 7.93 -9.10 6.23
N GLN A 30 7.66 -7.97 5.57
CA GLN A 30 8.19 -6.64 5.94
C GLN A 30 7.28 -5.90 6.93
N GLY A 31 6.21 -6.54 7.43
CA GLY A 31 5.26 -5.94 8.36
C GLY A 31 4.16 -5.11 7.69
N VAL A 32 3.95 -5.26 6.38
CA VAL A 32 2.79 -4.66 5.70
C VAL A 32 1.55 -5.51 5.96
N VAL A 33 0.51 -4.87 6.50
CA VAL A 33 -0.79 -5.49 6.77
C VAL A 33 -1.77 -5.04 5.70
N PHE A 34 -2.41 -6.02 5.07
CA PHE A 34 -3.48 -5.80 4.09
C PHE A 34 -4.84 -6.04 4.74
N ALA A 35 -5.79 -5.15 4.47
CA ALA A 35 -7.13 -5.23 5.03
C ALA A 35 -8.18 -4.84 3.97
N TRP A 36 -9.29 -5.56 4.00
CA TRP A 36 -10.49 -5.25 3.24
C TRP A 36 -11.58 -4.84 4.25
N ALA A 37 -12.11 -3.63 4.12
CA ALA A 37 -13.11 -3.12 5.06
C ALA A 37 -14.25 -2.43 4.32
N ALA A 38 -15.45 -2.47 4.92
CA ALA A 38 -16.51 -1.56 4.53
C ALA A 38 -16.12 -0.15 4.99
N ALA A 39 -16.15 0.81 4.07
CA ALA A 39 -16.11 2.22 4.43
C ALA A 39 -17.53 2.61 4.84
N GLU A 40 -17.66 3.17 6.04
CA GLU A 40 -18.90 3.81 6.49
C GLU A 40 -19.27 4.84 5.42
N ALA A 41 -20.41 4.65 4.76
CA ALA A 41 -20.94 5.66 3.86
C ALA A 41 -21.37 6.83 4.75
N ASP A 42 -20.77 8.01 4.56
CA ASP A 42 -21.17 9.24 5.26
C ASP A 42 -22.68 9.41 5.07
N LEU A 43 -23.42 9.12 6.14
CA LEU A 43 -24.87 9.18 6.23
C LEU A 43 -25.30 10.64 6.44
N GLU A 44 -24.95 11.51 5.50
CA GLU A 44 -25.55 12.84 5.42
C GLU A 44 -26.23 13.04 4.06
N GLY A 45 -27.48 12.57 4.01
CA GLY A 45 -28.45 13.03 3.01
C GLY A 45 -28.78 12.03 1.91
N ALA A 46 -29.86 11.29 2.12
CA ALA A 46 -30.71 10.70 1.08
C ALA A 46 -30.03 9.75 0.06
N GLY A 47 -29.97 8.46 0.40
CA GLY A 47 -29.86 7.41 -0.60
C GLY A 47 -29.46 6.08 0.01
N HIS A 48 -30.14 5.00 -0.39
CA HIS A 48 -29.64 3.62 -0.24
C HIS A 48 -28.33 3.47 -1.05
N GLY A 49 -27.23 4.06 -0.57
CA GLY A 49 -25.91 3.85 -1.14
C GLY A 49 -25.48 2.42 -0.85
N ALA A 50 -25.07 1.67 -1.88
CA ALA A 50 -24.47 0.37 -1.67
C ALA A 50 -23.25 0.51 -0.74
N PRO A 51 -23.02 -0.46 0.18
CA PRO A 51 -21.86 -0.41 1.07
C PRO A 51 -20.58 -0.32 0.23
N ARG A 52 -19.77 0.69 0.51
CA ARG A 52 -18.48 0.89 -0.16
C ARG A 52 -17.44 0.00 0.48
N TYR A 53 -16.66 -0.71 -0.31
CA TYR A 53 -15.60 -1.58 0.16
C TYR A 53 -14.24 -1.08 -0.29
N VAL A 54 -13.34 -0.89 0.66
CA VAL A 54 -11.99 -0.38 0.41
C VAL A 54 -10.98 -1.43 0.82
N PHE A 55 -10.06 -1.71 -0.09
CA PHE A 55 -8.86 -2.48 0.21
C PHE A 55 -7.71 -1.53 0.52
N SER A 56 -6.91 -1.87 1.53
CA SER A 56 -5.81 -1.01 1.97
C SER A 56 -4.60 -1.80 2.44
N ALA A 57 -3.43 -1.18 2.29
CA ALA A 57 -2.15 -1.66 2.81
C ALA A 57 -1.62 -0.65 3.82
N ARG A 58 -1.23 -1.13 5.00
CA ARG A 58 -0.66 -0.31 6.08
C ARG A 58 0.62 -0.92 6.62
N ARG A 59 1.54 -0.08 7.12
CA ARG A 59 2.72 -0.52 7.86
C ARG A 59 2.89 0.36 9.08
N GLU A 60 3.04 -0.25 10.26
CA GLU A 60 3.21 0.48 11.53
C GLU A 60 2.13 1.57 11.76
N GLY A 61 0.90 1.30 11.31
CA GLY A 61 -0.24 2.21 11.39
C GLY A 61 -0.34 3.25 10.26
N ALA A 62 0.72 3.47 9.47
CA ALA A 62 0.71 4.37 8.33
C ALA A 62 0.06 3.71 7.09
N LEU A 63 -0.80 4.46 6.39
CA LEU A 63 -1.41 4.03 5.14
C LEU A 63 -0.39 4.13 3.99
N LEU A 64 -0.14 3.01 3.32
CA LEU A 64 0.74 2.95 2.14
C LEU A 64 -0.06 3.15 0.85
N ALA A 65 -1.19 2.47 0.72
CA ALA A 65 -2.08 2.54 -0.43
C ALA A 65 -3.49 2.10 -0.03
N SER A 66 -4.49 2.64 -0.73
CA SER A 66 -5.89 2.18 -0.62
C SER A 66 -6.59 2.34 -1.96
N HIS A 67 -7.52 1.43 -2.26
CA HIS A 67 -8.32 1.51 -3.47
C HIS A 67 -9.75 1.02 -3.21
N ASP A 68 -10.71 1.65 -3.87
CA ASP A 68 -12.10 1.21 -3.88
C ASP A 68 -12.24 -0.09 -4.67
N GLY A 69 -12.80 -1.10 -4.04
CA GLY A 69 -13.01 -2.43 -4.61
C GLY A 69 -14.48 -2.83 -4.67
N SER A 70 -15.40 -1.88 -4.51
CA SER A 70 -16.85 -2.12 -4.52
C SER A 70 -17.36 -2.69 -5.85
N GLU A 71 -16.71 -2.34 -6.96
CA GLU A 71 -17.06 -2.83 -8.31
C GLU A 71 -16.01 -3.81 -8.85
N THR A 72 -14.73 -3.49 -8.67
CA THR A 72 -13.60 -4.24 -9.28
C THR A 72 -12.60 -4.74 -8.23
N PRO A 73 -12.97 -5.72 -7.39
CA PRO A 73 -12.17 -6.13 -6.23
C PRO A 73 -10.78 -6.66 -6.58
N ARG A 74 -10.66 -7.44 -7.66
CA ARG A 74 -9.36 -7.94 -8.16
C ARG A 74 -8.42 -6.80 -8.58
N GLN A 75 -8.96 -5.76 -9.21
CA GLN A 75 -8.19 -4.60 -9.63
C GLN A 75 -7.72 -3.82 -8.41
N ALA A 76 -8.63 -3.50 -7.48
CA ALA A 76 -8.31 -2.81 -6.24
C ALA A 76 -7.20 -3.52 -5.44
N ILE A 77 -7.25 -4.85 -5.34
CA ILE A 77 -6.19 -5.65 -4.68
C ILE A 77 -4.86 -5.49 -5.41
N SER A 78 -4.87 -5.59 -6.73
CA SER A 78 -3.65 -5.49 -7.54
C SER A 78 -3.01 -4.10 -7.41
N GLU A 79 -3.82 -3.03 -7.51
CA GLU A 79 -3.37 -1.64 -7.37
C GLU A 79 -2.78 -1.36 -5.99
N VAL A 80 -3.41 -1.86 -4.91
CA VAL A 80 -2.90 -1.67 -3.55
C VAL A 80 -1.60 -2.43 -3.32
N ILE A 81 -1.46 -3.66 -3.83
CA ILE A 81 -0.20 -4.40 -3.75
C ILE A 81 0.91 -3.66 -4.49
N LEU A 82 0.65 -3.19 -5.71
CA LEU A 82 1.62 -2.42 -6.50
C LEU A 82 1.97 -1.09 -5.82
N GLY A 83 0.98 -0.38 -5.28
CA GLY A 83 1.19 0.85 -4.50
C GLY A 83 2.05 0.61 -3.26
N ALA A 84 1.80 -0.47 -2.53
CA ALA A 84 2.61 -0.87 -1.38
C ALA A 84 4.04 -1.26 -1.78
N MET A 85 4.23 -1.93 -2.93
CA MET A 85 5.56 -2.21 -3.48
C MET A 85 6.33 -0.90 -3.76
N SER A 86 5.68 0.07 -4.38
CA SER A 86 6.27 1.39 -4.64
C SER A 86 6.62 2.12 -3.34
N ALA A 87 5.71 2.16 -2.37
CA ALA A 87 5.90 2.83 -1.09
C ALA A 87 7.01 2.18 -0.23
N CYS A 88 7.15 0.85 -0.27
CA CYS A 88 8.22 0.15 0.46
C CYS A 88 9.57 0.20 -0.26
N GLY A 89 9.68 0.88 -1.41
CA GLY A 89 10.90 0.89 -2.19
C GLY A 89 11.24 -0.49 -2.77
N ALA A 90 10.26 -1.36 -3.04
CA ALA A 90 10.52 -2.64 -3.69
C ALA A 90 10.94 -2.47 -5.17
N PHE A 91 10.77 -1.26 -5.74
CA PHE A 91 11.40 -0.82 -7.00
C PHE A 91 12.76 -0.14 -6.80
N ALA A 92 13.24 0.03 -5.57
CA ALA A 92 14.52 0.68 -5.24
C ALA A 92 15.75 -0.24 -5.47
N GLY A 93 15.73 -1.00 -6.57
CA GLY A 93 16.96 -1.39 -7.27
C GLY A 93 17.59 -0.22 -8.05
N GLN A 94 16.94 0.95 -8.09
CA GLN A 94 17.54 2.20 -8.55
C GLN A 94 17.49 3.22 -7.40
N GLN A 95 18.57 3.30 -6.62
CA GLN A 95 18.87 4.47 -5.81
C GLN A 95 19.15 5.66 -6.74
N PRO A 96 18.40 6.76 -6.68
CA PRO A 96 18.89 8.05 -7.14
C PRO A 96 19.53 8.76 -5.95
N GLY A 97 20.86 8.76 -5.92
CA GLY A 97 21.71 9.73 -5.22
C GLY A 97 21.22 10.31 -3.89
N ALA A 98 21.42 9.59 -2.79
CA ALA A 98 21.66 10.27 -1.52
C ALA A 98 23.11 10.75 -1.52
N ALA A 99 23.27 12.05 -1.70
CA ALA A 99 24.54 12.78 -1.77
C ALA A 99 25.49 12.44 -0.62
N PRO A 100 26.83 12.41 -0.85
CA PRO A 100 27.79 12.39 0.24
C PRO A 100 27.62 13.69 1.06
N GLN A 101 27.11 13.53 2.28
CA GLN A 101 27.01 14.60 3.27
C GLN A 101 28.36 15.29 3.42
N GLY A 102 28.33 16.61 3.26
CA GLY A 102 29.47 17.49 3.36
C GLY A 102 30.26 17.27 4.65
N ARG A 103 31.49 16.78 4.48
CA ARG A 103 32.56 17.08 5.43
C ARG A 103 32.97 18.54 5.21
N SER A 104 32.26 19.46 5.85
CA SER A 104 32.89 20.73 6.22
C SER A 104 33.89 20.44 7.33
N ARG A 105 35.10 20.04 6.93
CA ARG A 105 36.26 20.07 7.82
C ARG A 105 37.01 21.35 7.51
N LEU A 106 36.80 22.34 8.36
CA LEU A 106 37.69 23.48 8.53
C LEU A 106 39.13 22.96 8.67
N THR A 107 40.00 23.33 7.75
CA THR A 107 41.42 23.54 8.01
C THR A 107 41.91 24.68 7.12
N GLU A 108 41.84 25.87 7.70
CA GLU A 108 42.90 26.87 7.66
C GLU A 108 44.28 26.23 7.38
N THR A 109 44.96 26.68 6.32
CA THR A 109 46.33 27.21 6.40
C THR A 109 46.64 27.95 5.11
N GLU A 110 46.87 29.23 5.32
CA GLU A 110 47.35 30.25 4.40
C GLU A 110 48.71 29.87 3.78
N THR A 111 48.87 30.20 2.51
CA THR A 111 50.11 30.04 1.73
C THR A 111 51.00 31.26 1.93
N ARG A 112 52.18 31.09 2.53
CA ARG A 112 53.43 31.74 2.07
C ARG A 112 54.67 31.18 2.73
#